data_AF-A0A7W7I257-F1
#
_entry.id   AF-A0A7W7I257-F1
#
_cell.length_a   1.000
_cell.length_b   1.000
_cell.length_c   1.000
_cell.angle_alpha   90.00
_cell.angle_beta   90.00
_cell.angle_gamma   90.00
#
_symmetry.space_group_name_H-M   'P 1'
#
loop_
_entity.id
_entity.type
_entity.pdbx_description
1 polymer ?
#
loop_
_entity_poly.entity_id
_entity_poly.type
_entity_poly.pdbx_seq_one_letter_code
_entity_poly.pdbx_strand_id
1 'polypeptide(L)'
;MTMAAAAAAIDGVAVALEIIDSRYAGFEFRLPDVVADNTSAAAFVVGDWVDPATAGDLTALRCVFSGDGRELHSATGAAVLGHPLRALIHLSEHLAKRGEGLPAGAIVLAGALTDAVPIRPGVVYRAGIDRLGTICFSTPHR
;
A
#
# COMPACT_ATOMS: atom_id res chain seq x y z
N MET A 1 -16.06 -4.35 -11.99
CA MET A 1 -16.07 -5.49 -11.03
C MET A 1 -16.86 -5.07 -9.79
N THR A 2 -17.67 -5.93 -9.16
CA THR A 2 -18.44 -5.54 -7.94
C THR A 2 -17.59 -5.69 -6.67
N MET A 3 -17.99 -5.06 -5.56
CA MET A 3 -17.33 -5.24 -4.25
C MET A 3 -17.29 -6.69 -3.79
N ALA A 4 -18.40 -7.41 -3.92
CA ALA A 4 -18.46 -8.83 -3.56
C ALA A 4 -17.54 -9.70 -4.44
N ALA A 5 -17.48 -9.40 -5.75
CA ALA A 5 -16.56 -10.09 -6.65
C ALA A 5 -15.10 -9.78 -6.32
N ALA A 6 -14.77 -8.54 -5.97
CA ALA A 6 -13.43 -8.15 -5.55
C ALA A 6 -13.02 -8.84 -4.24
N ALA A 7 -13.92 -8.90 -3.26
CA ALA A 7 -13.67 -9.60 -1.99
C ALA A 7 -13.50 -11.11 -2.17
N ALA A 8 -14.23 -11.72 -3.11
CA ALA A 8 -14.10 -13.14 -3.42
C ALA A 8 -12.84 -13.48 -4.26
N ALA A 9 -12.18 -12.48 -4.84
CA ALA A 9 -11.01 -12.65 -5.71
C ALA A 9 -9.67 -12.48 -4.97
N ILE A 10 -9.68 -12.19 -3.67
CA ILE A 10 -8.47 -12.01 -2.87
C ILE A 10 -8.16 -13.24 -2.01
N ASP A 11 -6.96 -13.78 -2.15
CA ASP A 11 -6.49 -14.93 -1.35
C ASP A 11 -5.96 -14.50 0.03
N GLY A 12 -5.53 -13.25 0.17
CA GLY A 12 -4.86 -12.76 1.37
C GLY A 12 -4.80 -11.23 1.44
N VAL A 13 -4.71 -10.71 2.65
CA VAL A 13 -4.40 -9.30 2.94
C VAL A 13 -3.20 -9.22 3.87
N ALA A 14 -2.35 -8.21 3.67
CA ALA A 14 -1.13 -8.03 4.46
C ALA A 14 -0.85 -6.54 4.68
N VAL A 15 -0.11 -6.23 5.73
CA VAL A 15 0.53 -4.91 5.86
C VAL A 15 1.66 -4.82 4.84
N ALA A 16 1.76 -3.68 4.16
CA ALA A 16 2.85 -3.41 3.23
C ALA A 16 3.43 -2.00 3.46
N LEU A 17 4.74 -1.89 3.23
CA LEU A 17 5.46 -0.62 3.14
C LEU A 17 5.89 -0.45 1.69
N GLU A 18 5.50 0.66 1.08
CA GLU A 18 5.97 1.05 -0.25
C GLU A 18 7.11 2.05 -0.12
N ILE A 19 8.21 1.77 -0.82
CA ILE A 19 9.35 2.68 -0.97
C ILE A 19 9.20 3.34 -2.33
N ILE A 20 8.96 4.65 -2.29
CA ILE A 20 8.88 5.49 -3.47
C ILE A 20 10.15 6.33 -3.61
N ASP A 21 10.65 6.43 -4.84
CA ASP A 21 11.83 7.20 -5.17
C ASP A 21 11.62 7.84 -6.55
N SER A 22 11.19 9.10 -6.55
CA SER A 22 10.90 9.81 -7.80
C SER A 22 12.19 10.10 -8.55
N ARG A 23 12.18 9.86 -9.87
CA ARG A 23 13.29 10.23 -10.74
C ARG A 23 13.28 11.72 -11.10
N TYR A 24 12.25 12.45 -10.71
CA TYR A 24 12.17 13.91 -10.83
C TYR A 24 12.68 14.59 -9.56
N ALA A 25 13.48 15.64 -9.73
CA ALA A 25 14.12 16.34 -8.63
C ALA A 25 13.09 16.97 -7.68
N GLY A 26 13.34 16.84 -6.37
CA GLY A 26 12.53 17.48 -5.33
C GLY A 26 11.12 16.92 -5.15
N PHE A 27 10.78 15.77 -5.76
CA PHE A 27 9.39 15.27 -5.83
C PHE A 27 8.43 16.28 -6.51
N GLU A 28 8.95 17.12 -7.39
CA GLU A 28 8.17 18.07 -8.18
C GLU A 28 7.86 17.49 -9.55
N PHE A 29 6.61 17.09 -9.77
CA PHE A 29 6.17 16.46 -11.01
C PHE A 29 4.68 16.70 -11.27
N ARG A 30 4.27 16.60 -12.53
CA ARG A 30 2.85 16.58 -12.93
C ARG A 30 2.36 15.13 -12.99
N LEU A 31 1.05 14.95 -13.13
CA LEU A 31 0.46 13.62 -13.25
C LEU A 31 1.06 12.77 -14.40
N PRO A 32 1.28 13.28 -15.63
CA PRO A 32 1.88 12.48 -16.69
C PRO A 32 3.31 12.04 -16.36
N ASP A 33 4.05 12.88 -15.63
CA ASP A 33 5.44 12.63 -15.26
C ASP A 33 5.53 11.44 -14.28
N VAL A 34 4.69 11.41 -13.25
CA VAL A 34 4.65 10.29 -12.30
C VAL A 34 4.12 9.00 -12.94
N VAL A 35 3.20 9.09 -13.91
CA VAL A 35 2.78 7.92 -14.68
C VAL A 35 3.95 7.38 -15.52
N ALA A 36 4.70 8.25 -16.19
CA ALA A 36 5.89 7.87 -16.95
C ALA A 36 6.99 7.31 -16.04
N ASP A 37 7.07 7.76 -14.79
CA ASP A 37 8.03 7.29 -13.79
C ASP A 37 7.60 6.01 -13.06
N ASN A 38 6.71 5.21 -13.66
CA ASN A 38 6.16 4.01 -13.03
C ASN A 38 5.67 4.29 -11.60
N THR A 39 4.91 5.37 -11.44
CA THR A 39 4.34 5.86 -10.18
C THR A 39 5.35 6.11 -9.07
N SER A 40 6.58 6.50 -9.41
CA SER A 40 7.72 6.62 -8.47
C SER A 40 8.04 5.33 -7.71
N ALA A 41 7.54 4.18 -8.16
CA ALA A 41 7.77 2.90 -7.47
C ALA A 41 9.26 2.55 -7.50
N ALA A 42 9.78 2.09 -6.36
CA ALA A 42 11.17 1.67 -6.22
C ALA A 42 11.31 0.29 -5.55
N ALA A 43 10.63 0.08 -4.42
CA ALA A 43 10.59 -1.21 -3.74
C ALA A 43 9.35 -1.32 -2.84
N PHE A 44 9.08 -2.51 -2.33
CA PHE A 44 8.06 -2.72 -1.31
C PHE A 44 8.47 -3.86 -0.37
N VAL A 45 7.92 -3.83 0.83
CA VAL A 45 8.04 -4.89 1.84
C VAL A 45 6.64 -5.34 2.21
N VAL A 46 6.40 -6.65 2.22
CA VAL A 46 5.13 -7.26 2.60
C VAL A 46 5.31 -8.03 3.89
N GLY A 47 4.36 -7.90 4.80
CA GLY A 47 4.30 -8.68 6.04
C GLY A 47 3.71 -10.07 5.81
N ASP A 48 3.30 -10.67 6.92
CA ASP A 48 2.59 -11.94 6.86
C ASP A 48 1.21 -11.78 6.21
N TRP A 49 0.84 -12.76 5.39
CA TRP A 49 -0.47 -12.82 4.77
C TRP A 49 -1.51 -13.32 5.77
N VAL A 50 -2.63 -12.61 5.85
CA VAL A 50 -3.78 -12.93 6.70
C VAL A 50 -4.97 -13.28 5.83
N ASP A 51 -5.70 -14.33 6.24
CA ASP A 51 -6.96 -14.71 5.62
C ASP A 51 -7.95 -13.53 5.69
N PRO A 52 -8.48 -13.03 4.56
CA PRO A 52 -9.42 -11.92 4.52
C PRO A 52 -10.66 -12.14 5.41
N ALA A 53 -11.13 -13.39 5.55
CA ALA A 53 -12.26 -13.72 6.42
C ALA A 53 -11.95 -13.46 7.90
N THR A 54 -10.68 -13.55 8.30
CA THR A 54 -10.20 -13.31 9.66
C THR A 54 -9.67 -11.90 9.88
N ALA A 55 -9.52 -11.10 8.83
CA ALA A 55 -9.12 -9.69 8.92
C ALA A 55 -10.28 -8.77 9.35
N GLY A 56 -11.53 -9.16 9.07
CA GLY A 56 -12.73 -8.37 9.39
C GLY A 56 -12.93 -7.17 8.47
N ASP A 57 -13.55 -6.11 8.99
CA ASP A 57 -13.81 -4.90 8.19
C ASP A 57 -12.51 -4.12 7.92
N LEU A 58 -12.00 -4.27 6.70
CA LEU A 58 -10.78 -3.63 6.25
C LEU A 58 -10.82 -2.10 6.37
N THR A 59 -11.99 -1.48 6.32
CA THR A 59 -12.13 -0.01 6.43
C THR A 59 -11.85 0.50 7.83
N ALA A 60 -12.10 -0.33 8.84
CA ALA A 60 -11.97 -0.01 10.25
C ALA A 60 -10.60 -0.34 10.85
N LEU A 61 -9.76 -1.12 10.14
CA LEU A 61 -8.45 -1.49 10.64
C LEU A 61 -7.55 -0.26 10.78
N ARG A 62 -7.09 0.01 12.01
CA ARG A 62 -6.20 1.14 12.28
C ARG A 62 -4.78 0.79 11.87
N CYS A 63 -4.13 1.72 11.20
CA CYS A 63 -2.71 1.70 10.87
C CYS A 63 -1.96 2.72 11.74
N VAL A 64 -0.80 2.33 12.24
CA VAL A 64 0.18 3.21 12.87
C VAL A 64 1.49 3.09 12.12
N PHE A 65 1.98 4.22 11.61
CA PHE A 65 3.29 4.33 11.02
C PHE A 65 4.21 5.15 11.92
N SER A 66 5.38 4.60 12.22
CA SER A 66 6.33 5.16 13.19
C SER A 66 7.76 5.10 12.68
N GLY A 67 8.60 6.02 13.18
CA GLY A 67 10.05 6.04 12.98
C GLY A 67 10.75 6.21 14.32
N ASP A 68 11.71 5.34 14.63
CA ASP A 68 12.43 5.30 15.91
C ASP A 68 11.50 5.33 17.14
N GLY A 69 10.42 4.55 17.06
CA GLY A 69 9.43 4.42 18.14
C GLY A 69 8.49 5.61 18.32
N ARG A 70 8.55 6.63 17.47
CA ARG A 70 7.63 7.77 17.47
C ARG A 70 6.59 7.63 16.37
N GLU A 71 5.31 7.76 16.72
CA GLU A 71 4.23 7.83 15.73
C GLU A 71 4.45 9.03 14.81
N LEU A 72 4.52 8.77 13.51
CA LEU A 72 4.63 9.79 12.45
C LEU A 72 3.26 10.05 11.85
N HIS A 73 2.50 8.99 11.60
CA HIS A 73 1.15 9.04 11.05
C HIS A 73 0.30 7.89 11.59
N SER A 74 -1.01 8.10 11.60
CA SER A 74 -2.00 7.04 11.75
C SER A 74 -3.21 7.27 10.86
N ALA A 75 -3.87 6.18 10.48
CA ALA A 75 -5.01 6.19 9.57
C ALA A 75 -5.87 4.94 9.79
N THR A 76 -6.98 4.83 9.07
CA THR A 76 -7.72 3.57 8.92
C THR A 76 -7.76 3.16 7.46
N GLY A 77 -8.12 1.90 7.18
CA GLY A 77 -8.26 1.42 5.81
C GLY A 77 -9.21 2.27 4.94
N ALA A 78 -10.17 2.98 5.54
CA ALA A 78 -11.05 3.91 4.83
C ALA A 78 -10.31 5.07 4.13
N ALA A 79 -9.08 5.39 4.54
CA ALA A 79 -8.25 6.39 3.84
C ALA A 79 -7.99 6.03 2.38
N VAL A 80 -7.98 4.73 2.05
CA VAL A 80 -7.83 4.24 0.68
C VAL A 80 -9.18 4.29 -0.04
N LEU A 81 -9.47 5.42 -0.67
CA LEU A 81 -10.66 5.62 -1.52
C LEU A 81 -12.00 5.31 -0.82
N GLY A 82 -12.07 5.38 0.51
CA GLY A 82 -13.23 4.97 1.33
C GLY A 82 -13.29 3.46 1.62
N HIS A 83 -12.65 2.61 0.82
CA HIS A 83 -12.48 1.18 1.07
C HIS A 83 -11.34 0.61 0.20
N PRO A 84 -10.36 -0.13 0.76
CA PRO A 84 -9.20 -0.62 0.01
C PRO A 84 -9.52 -1.44 -1.26
N LEU A 85 -10.57 -2.25 -1.26
CA LEU A 85 -11.00 -3.03 -2.44
C LEU A 85 -11.43 -2.16 -3.63
N ARG A 86 -11.74 -0.88 -3.43
CA ARG A 86 -12.04 0.03 -4.54
C ARG A 86 -10.81 0.25 -5.42
N ALA A 87 -9.60 0.22 -4.87
CA ALA A 87 -8.37 0.28 -5.65
C ALA A 87 -8.24 -0.94 -6.58
N LEU A 88 -8.52 -2.15 -6.07
CA LEU A 88 -8.54 -3.37 -6.86
C LEU A 88 -9.60 -3.31 -7.99
N ILE A 89 -10.78 -2.78 -7.68
CA ILE A 89 -11.84 -2.57 -8.69
C ILE A 89 -11.37 -1.62 -9.79
N HIS A 90 -10.81 -0.46 -9.41
CA HIS A 90 -10.31 0.52 -10.38
C HIS A 90 -9.18 -0.03 -11.25
N LEU A 91 -8.25 -0.79 -10.65
CA LEU A 91 -7.17 -1.44 -11.39
C LEU A 91 -7.70 -2.48 -12.37
N SER A 92 -8.61 -3.35 -11.93
CA SER A 92 -9.24 -4.36 -12.79
C SER A 92 -9.98 -3.73 -13.96
N GLU A 93 -10.74 -2.65 -13.73
CA GLU A 93 -11.46 -1.92 -14.78
C GLU A 93 -10.50 -1.20 -15.73
N HIS A 94 -9.37 -0.70 -15.24
CA HIS A 94 -8.34 -0.10 -16.07
C HIS A 94 -7.70 -1.12 -17.02
N LEU A 95 -7.35 -2.30 -16.52
CA LEU A 95 -6.77 -3.39 -17.31
C LEU A 95 -7.78 -3.96 -18.32
N ALA A 96 -9.03 -4.14 -17.91
CA ALA A 96 -10.08 -4.67 -18.78
C ALA A 96 -10.30 -3.80 -20.04
N LYS A 97 -10.16 -2.46 -19.92
CA LYS A 97 -10.22 -1.54 -21.08
C LYS A 97 -9.13 -1.78 -22.13
N ARG A 98 -8.05 -2.47 -21.76
CA ARG A 98 -6.92 -2.84 -22.62
C ARG A 98 -6.98 -4.31 -23.06
N GLY A 99 -8.04 -5.05 -22.69
CA GLY A 99 -8.14 -6.49 -22.91
C GLY A 99 -7.24 -7.31 -21.99
N GLU A 100 -6.76 -6.72 -20.89
CA GLU A 100 -5.88 -7.34 -19.92
C GLU A 100 -6.63 -7.71 -18.63
N GLY A 101 -6.03 -8.60 -17.83
CA GLY A 101 -6.55 -8.99 -16.52
C GLY A 101 -5.41 -9.16 -15.51
N LEU A 102 -5.75 -9.15 -14.22
CA LEU A 102 -4.79 -9.48 -13.17
C LEU A 102 -4.57 -11.00 -13.15
N PRO A 103 -3.33 -11.49 -13.24
CA PRO A 103 -3.05 -12.91 -13.09
C PRO A 103 -3.28 -13.35 -11.64
N ALA A 104 -3.65 -14.61 -11.45
CA ALA A 104 -3.70 -15.21 -10.11
C ALA A 104 -2.31 -15.13 -9.43
N GLY A 105 -2.31 -14.82 -8.13
CA GLY A 105 -1.08 -14.59 -7.37
C GLY A 105 -0.45 -13.20 -7.52
N ALA A 106 -1.07 -12.29 -8.28
CA ALA A 106 -0.63 -10.89 -8.32
C ALA A 106 -0.75 -10.21 -6.96
N ILE A 107 0.26 -9.42 -6.59
CA ILE A 107 0.22 -8.55 -5.40
C ILE A 107 -0.24 -7.17 -5.84
N VAL A 108 -1.27 -6.65 -5.17
CA VAL A 108 -1.80 -5.30 -5.39
C VAL A 108 -1.58 -4.47 -4.14
N LEU A 109 -0.73 -3.44 -4.23
CA LEU A 109 -0.66 -2.41 -3.21
C LEU A 109 -1.90 -1.52 -3.34
N ALA A 110 -2.78 -1.56 -2.35
CA ALA A 110 -4.10 -0.93 -2.42
C ALA A 110 -4.06 0.61 -2.48
N GLY A 111 -2.92 1.21 -2.15
CA GLY A 111 -2.74 2.66 -2.05
C GLY A 111 -2.27 3.07 -0.66
N ALA A 112 -1.71 4.27 -0.58
CA ALA A 112 -1.16 4.78 0.66
C ALA A 112 -2.25 5.06 1.70
N LEU A 113 -2.03 4.58 2.93
CA LEU A 113 -2.86 4.90 4.10
C LEU A 113 -2.50 6.24 4.73
N THR A 114 -1.24 6.65 4.60
CA THR A 114 -0.66 7.85 5.22
C THR A 114 0.13 8.63 4.19
N ASP A 115 0.47 9.87 4.50
CA ASP A 115 1.45 10.62 3.73
C ASP A 115 2.81 9.91 3.73
N ALA A 116 3.56 10.09 2.65
CA ALA A 116 4.93 9.58 2.55
C ALA A 116 5.88 10.40 3.45
N VAL A 117 6.83 9.71 4.06
CA VAL A 117 7.86 10.34 4.90
C VAL A 117 9.24 10.15 4.26
N PRO A 118 10.07 11.20 4.17
CA PRO A 118 11.45 11.06 3.71
C PRO A 118 12.23 10.04 4.56
N ILE A 119 12.85 9.08 3.89
CA ILE A 119 13.68 8.05 4.53
C ILE A 119 14.96 8.70 5.03
N ARG A 120 15.29 8.48 6.30
CA ARG A 120 16.52 8.95 6.94
C ARG A 120 17.44 7.76 7.25
N PRO A 121 18.74 7.85 6.95
CA PRO A 121 19.71 6.82 7.30
C PRO A 121 19.66 6.45 8.79
N GLY A 122 19.69 5.16 9.10
CA GLY A 122 19.72 4.67 10.48
C GLY A 122 18.39 4.66 11.23
N VAL A 123 17.32 5.20 10.64
CA VAL A 123 15.98 5.16 11.25
C VAL A 123 15.33 3.81 11.00
N VAL A 124 14.69 3.26 12.03
CA VAL A 124 13.84 2.07 11.90
C VAL A 124 12.39 2.53 11.75
N TYR A 125 11.84 2.32 10.56
CA TYR A 125 10.44 2.56 10.25
C TYR A 125 9.62 1.31 10.54
N ARG A 126 8.45 1.49 11.16
CA ARG A 126 7.53 0.42 11.51
C ARG A 126 6.11 0.80 11.12
N ALA A 127 5.44 -0.09 10.38
CA ALA A 127 4.01 0.00 10.09
C ALA A 127 3.28 -1.18 10.71
N GLY A 128 2.34 -0.89 11.61
CA GLY A 128 1.43 -1.88 12.20
C GLY A 128 0.00 -1.60 11.77
N ILE A 129 -0.73 -2.65 11.38
CA ILE A 129 -2.18 -2.57 11.14
C ILE A 129 -2.87 -3.60 12.02
N ASP A 130 -3.94 -3.17 12.69
CA ASP A 130 -4.74 -4.04 13.54
C ASP A 130 -5.09 -5.34 12.80
N ARG A 131 -4.88 -6.47 13.47
CA ARG A 131 -5.14 -7.85 12.97
C ARG A 131 -4.29 -8.30 11.77
N LEU A 132 -3.59 -7.40 11.07
CA LEU A 132 -2.69 -7.75 9.97
C LEU A 132 -1.21 -7.84 10.39
N GLY A 133 -0.90 -7.43 11.62
CA GLY A 133 0.43 -7.56 12.19
C GLY A 133 1.28 -6.32 11.98
N THR A 134 2.60 -6.49 11.92
CA THR A 134 3.54 -5.38 11.85
C THR A 134 4.77 -5.73 11.04
N ILE A 135 5.22 -4.77 10.24
CA ILE A 135 6.46 -4.85 9.47
C ILE A 135 7.41 -3.71 9.84
N CYS A 136 8.69 -3.98 9.65
CA CYS A 136 9.76 -3.01 9.87
C CYS A 136 10.63 -2.89 8.63
N PHE A 137 11.17 -1.70 8.42
CA PHE A 137 12.14 -1.38 7.39
C PHE A 137 13.20 -0.46 7.99
N SER A 138 14.47 -0.68 7.67
CA SER A 138 15.56 0.21 8.05
C SER A 138 16.58 0.33 6.94
N THR A 139 17.28 1.46 6.94
CA THR A 139 18.42 1.69 6.04
C THR A 139 19.72 1.73 6.85
N PRO A 140 20.86 1.28 6.29
CA PRO A 140 22.15 1.37 6.97
C PRO A 140 22.52 2.81 7.35
N HIS A 141 23.32 2.97 8.40
CA HIS A 141 23.76 4.26 8.97
C HIS A 141 24.73 5.11 8.12
N ARG A 142 24.94 4.80 6.82
CA ARG A 142 26.07 5.27 6.00
C ARG A 142 26.71 6.60 6.39
#